data_AF-A0A954BLQ0-F1
#
_entry.id   AF-A0A954BLQ0-F1
#
_cell.length_a   1.000
_cell.length_b   1.000
_cell.length_c   1.000
_cell.angle_alpha   90.00
_cell.angle_beta   90.00
_cell.angle_gamma   90.00
#
_symmetry.space_group_name_H-M   'P 1'
#
loop_
_entity.id
_entity.type
_entity.pdbx_description
1 polymer ?
#
loop_
_entity_poly.entity_id
_entity_poly.type
_entity_poly.pdbx_seq_one_letter_code
_entity_poly.pdbx_strand_id
1 'polypeptide(L)'
;SLLPFVARNDKERRLVINSIGPTWEGHQVWLITGGGALFAAWPYVYAISFSGFYLAMFVVLAALILRPVGFKYRSKRPSPAWRSGWDWALFVGGFVPALIFGVALGNVLQGVPFGIDRTLRATYDGGLFGLLNPFALLCGLASVAMLVVHGASWLVVKIEHGPVMDRAAKFGQIAALAVIVFYALAGVWLAFGAMGYKVVGELDPNGVANPLRKEVVVEAGAWLTNYGKYPWMILAPLLGFAGSALAFVGLRGKSALALVGSALA
;
A
#
# COMPACT_ATOMS: atom_id res chain seq x y z
N SER A 1 -9.44 5.19 4.26
CA SER A 1 -10.05 5.43 5.59
C SER A 1 -11.40 4.75 5.65
N LEU A 2 -11.80 4.16 6.77
CA LEU A 2 -13.14 3.57 6.94
C LEU A 2 -14.21 4.60 7.33
N LEU A 3 -13.78 5.79 7.76
CA LEU A 3 -14.56 6.82 8.45
C LEU A 3 -15.97 7.07 7.89
N PRO A 4 -16.19 7.39 6.59
CA PRO A 4 -17.53 7.70 6.10
C PRO A 4 -18.47 6.49 6.07
N PHE A 5 -17.95 5.26 6.10
CA PHE A 5 -18.73 4.03 5.97
C PHE A 5 -19.08 3.41 7.32
N VAL A 6 -18.16 3.43 8.28
CA VAL A 6 -18.39 2.85 9.62
C VAL A 6 -19.11 3.81 10.57
N ALA A 7 -19.01 5.12 10.34
CA ALA A 7 -19.62 6.14 11.20
C ALA A 7 -20.68 6.95 10.45
N ARG A 8 -21.92 6.86 10.92
CA ARG A 8 -23.11 7.46 10.31
C ARG A 8 -23.44 8.84 10.89
N ASN A 9 -23.14 9.07 12.17
CA ASN A 9 -23.37 10.34 12.85
C ASN A 9 -22.07 11.00 13.36
N ASP A 10 -22.11 12.27 13.77
CA ASP A 10 -20.90 13.02 14.16
C ASP A 10 -20.22 12.47 15.42
N LYS A 11 -20.99 11.90 16.37
CA LYS A 11 -20.42 11.28 17.58
C LYS A 11 -19.59 10.04 17.20
N GLU A 12 -20.13 9.19 16.33
CA GLU A 12 -19.43 8.02 15.81
C GLU A 12 -18.19 8.43 14.98
N ARG A 13 -18.28 9.49 14.17
CA ARG A 13 -17.13 9.98 13.38
C ARG A 13 -16.01 10.48 14.28
N ARG A 14 -16.35 11.22 15.34
CA ARG A 14 -15.39 11.66 16.36
C ARG A 14 -14.75 10.49 17.09
N LEU A 15 -15.51 9.45 17.43
CA LEU A 15 -14.98 8.23 18.05
C LEU A 15 -13.89 7.59 17.17
N VAL A 16 -14.18 7.39 15.89
CA VAL A 16 -13.22 6.82 14.92
C VAL A 16 -11.97 7.69 14.77
N ILE A 17 -12.14 9.01 14.61
CA ILE A 17 -11.05 9.96 14.46
C ILE A 17 -10.15 9.97 15.70
N ASN A 18 -10.74 10.05 16.89
CA ASN A 18 -9.99 10.13 18.15
C ASN A 18 -9.23 8.85 18.46
N SER A 19 -9.66 7.69 17.92
CA SER A 19 -8.94 6.42 18.09
C SER A 19 -7.52 6.42 17.50
N ILE A 20 -7.23 7.31 16.55
CA ILE A 20 -5.91 7.47 15.91
C ILE A 20 -5.31 8.88 16.11
N GLY A 21 -6.08 9.81 16.66
CA GLY A 21 -5.70 11.21 16.88
C GLY A 21 -4.35 11.40 17.59
N PRO A 22 -4.03 10.63 18.65
CA PRO A 22 -2.76 10.78 19.36
C PRO A 22 -1.51 10.28 18.61
N THR A 23 -1.65 9.40 17.62
CA THR A 23 -0.51 8.65 17.05
C THR A 23 -0.30 8.87 15.55
N TRP A 24 -1.29 9.42 14.83
CA TRP A 24 -1.21 9.51 13.37
C TRP A 24 -0.04 10.36 12.84
N GLU A 25 0.34 11.43 13.55
CA GLU A 25 1.48 12.28 13.15
C GLU A 25 2.78 11.47 13.15
N GLY A 26 3.02 10.70 14.22
CA GLY A 26 4.18 9.81 14.31
C GLY A 26 4.18 8.72 13.24
N HIS A 27 3.00 8.19 12.88
CA HIS A 27 2.90 7.20 11.81
C HIS A 27 3.29 7.74 10.43
N GLN A 28 3.12 9.04 10.16
CA GLN A 28 3.55 9.63 8.89
C GLN A 28 5.07 9.76 8.79
N VAL A 29 5.77 9.88 9.92
CA VAL A 29 7.24 9.95 9.93
C VAL A 29 7.85 8.70 9.31
N TRP A 30 7.26 7.51 9.51
CA TRP A 30 7.73 6.29 8.87
C TRP A 30 7.76 6.37 7.33
N LEU A 31 6.78 7.03 6.72
CA LEU A 31 6.76 7.24 5.28
C LEU A 31 7.89 8.19 4.85
N ILE A 32 8.11 9.27 5.61
CA ILE A 32 9.16 10.25 5.35
C ILE A 32 10.55 9.60 5.51
N THR A 33 10.75 8.84 6.59
CA THR A 33 11.98 8.09 6.84
C THR A 33 12.22 7.05 5.76
N GLY A 34 11.19 6.33 5.29
CA GLY A 34 11.32 5.40 4.16
C GLY A 34 11.80 6.10 2.88
N GLY A 35 11.23 7.27 2.56
CA GLY A 35 11.69 8.08 1.43
C GLY A 35 13.12 8.61 1.60
N GLY A 36 13.46 9.10 2.79
CA GLY A 36 14.81 9.60 3.11
C GLY A 36 15.88 8.50 3.11
N ALA A 37 15.54 7.29 3.59
CA ALA A 37 16.42 6.13 3.55
C ALA A 37 16.66 5.67 2.10
N LEU A 38 15.62 5.68 1.25
CA LEU A 38 15.77 5.39 -0.18
C LEU A 38 16.69 6.41 -0.86
N PHE A 39 16.54 7.70 -0.54
CA PHE A 39 17.43 8.75 -1.05
C PHE A 39 18.89 8.57 -0.61
N ALA A 40 19.11 8.25 0.67
CA ALA A 40 20.45 8.10 1.24
C ALA A 40 21.16 6.82 0.78
N ALA A 41 20.48 5.67 0.78
CA ALA A 41 21.08 4.37 0.46
C ALA A 41 21.04 4.03 -1.04
N TRP A 42 19.99 4.46 -1.75
CA TRP A 42 19.76 4.12 -3.16
C TRP A 42 19.32 5.35 -3.99
N PRO A 43 20.19 6.36 -4.14
CA PRO A 43 19.84 7.63 -4.77
C PRO A 43 19.32 7.49 -6.21
N TYR A 44 19.86 6.55 -6.99
CA TYR A 44 19.36 6.28 -8.35
C TYR A 44 17.93 5.71 -8.35
N VAL A 45 17.63 4.77 -7.45
CA VAL A 45 16.28 4.20 -7.33
C VAL A 45 15.30 5.28 -6.90
N TYR A 46 15.69 6.12 -5.94
CA TYR A 46 14.92 7.28 -5.52
C TYR A 46 14.62 8.21 -6.69
N ALA A 47 15.66 8.64 -7.41
CA ALA A 47 15.53 9.60 -8.52
C ALA A 47 14.61 9.06 -9.62
N ILE A 48 14.84 7.82 -10.08
CA ILE A 48 14.07 7.19 -11.17
C ILE A 48 12.62 6.96 -10.73
N SER A 49 12.38 6.47 -9.51
CA SER A 49 11.01 6.18 -9.04
C SER A 49 10.18 7.45 -8.90
N PHE A 50 10.72 8.51 -8.29
CA PHE A 50 9.98 9.75 -8.07
C PHE A 50 9.80 10.59 -9.35
N SER A 51 10.76 10.54 -10.28
CA SER A 51 10.64 11.23 -11.58
C SER A 51 9.77 10.46 -12.57
N GLY A 52 9.91 9.13 -12.65
CA GLY A 52 9.09 8.29 -13.53
C GLY A 52 7.63 8.23 -13.09
N PHE A 53 7.37 8.17 -11.78
CA PHE A 53 6.03 8.23 -11.22
C PHE A 53 5.59 9.66 -10.85
N TYR A 54 6.14 10.70 -11.50
CA TYR A 54 5.96 12.10 -11.10
C TYR A 54 4.51 12.48 -10.81
N LEU A 55 3.61 12.31 -11.77
CA LEU A 55 2.21 12.72 -11.60
C LEU A 55 1.48 11.88 -10.56
N ALA A 56 1.80 10.58 -10.45
CA ALA A 56 1.25 9.71 -9.43
C ALA A 56 1.70 10.15 -8.02
N MET A 57 2.99 10.45 -7.85
CA MET A 57 3.55 10.94 -6.58
C MET A 57 3.03 12.33 -6.22
N PHE A 58 2.79 13.20 -7.20
CA PHE A 58 2.13 14.49 -6.99
C PHE A 58 0.71 14.30 -6.42
N VAL A 59 -0.07 13.38 -6.99
CA VAL A 59 -1.43 13.06 -6.50
C VAL A 59 -1.38 12.48 -5.08
N VAL A 60 -0.41 11.61 -4.78
CA VAL A 60 -0.17 11.10 -3.42
C VAL A 60 0.12 12.24 -2.45
N LEU A 61 1.03 13.15 -2.81
CA LEU A 61 1.39 14.28 -1.96
C LEU A 61 0.17 15.19 -1.71
N ALA A 62 -0.57 15.53 -2.76
CA ALA A 62 -1.79 16.34 -2.65
C ALA A 62 -2.81 15.68 -1.71
N ALA A 63 -3.01 14.36 -1.82
CA ALA A 63 -3.89 13.61 -0.92
C ALA A 63 -3.36 13.58 0.54
N LEU A 64 -2.05 13.44 0.73
CA LEU A 64 -1.44 13.44 2.07
C LEU A 64 -1.56 14.80 2.77
N ILE A 65 -1.50 15.92 2.04
CA ILE A 65 -1.72 17.27 2.60
C ILE A 65 -3.12 17.41 3.22
N LEU A 66 -4.14 16.77 2.63
CA LEU A 66 -5.51 16.83 3.14
C LEU A 66 -5.64 16.22 4.55
N ARG A 67 -4.77 15.29 4.92
CA ARG A 67 -4.91 14.50 6.15
C ARG A 67 -4.60 15.32 7.42
N PRO A 68 -3.41 15.97 7.58
CA PRO A 68 -3.15 16.86 8.71
C PRO A 68 -4.18 17.97 8.88
N VAL A 69 -4.55 18.59 7.76
CA VAL A 69 -5.48 19.71 7.72
C VAL A 69 -6.88 19.23 8.12
N GLY A 70 -7.32 18.08 7.62
CA GLY A 70 -8.59 17.45 7.97
C GLY A 70 -8.73 17.20 9.46
N PHE A 71 -7.71 16.63 10.13
CA PHE A 71 -7.77 16.42 11.58
C PHE A 71 -7.86 17.73 12.37
N LYS A 72 -7.09 18.75 11.98
CA LYS A 72 -7.03 20.03 12.72
C LYS A 72 -8.25 20.92 12.48
N TYR A 73 -8.80 20.95 11.27
CA TYR A 73 -9.83 21.92 10.86
C TYR A 73 -11.26 21.39 10.90
N ARG A 74 -11.48 20.08 10.86
CA ARG A 74 -12.82 19.48 10.88
C ARG A 74 -13.72 20.03 12.00
N SER A 75 -13.17 20.15 13.21
CA SER A 75 -13.95 20.56 14.40
C SER A 75 -13.96 22.08 14.65
N LYS A 76 -13.28 22.89 13.82
CA LYS A 76 -13.16 24.34 14.02
C LYS A 76 -14.41 25.13 13.65
N ARG A 77 -15.29 24.58 12.79
CA ARG A 77 -16.54 25.21 12.39
C ARG A 77 -17.74 24.30 12.69
N PRO A 78 -18.80 24.79 13.36
CA PRO A 78 -20.01 24.01 13.66
C PRO A 78 -20.97 23.96 12.47
N SER A 79 -20.50 23.51 11.30
CA SER A 79 -21.32 23.34 10.09
C SER A 79 -21.31 21.87 9.64
N PRO A 80 -22.48 21.24 9.39
CA PRO A 80 -22.55 19.86 8.90
C PRO A 80 -21.85 19.66 7.56
N ALA A 81 -22.03 20.59 6.61
CA ALA A 81 -21.38 20.55 5.30
C ALA A 81 -19.85 20.64 5.42
N TRP A 82 -19.35 21.52 6.30
CA TRP A 82 -17.92 21.64 6.61
C TRP A 82 -17.33 20.33 7.13
N ARG A 83 -17.97 19.71 8.13
CA ARG A 83 -17.51 18.45 8.72
C ARG A 83 -17.51 17.33 7.68
N SER A 84 -18.57 17.21 6.89
CA SER A 84 -18.70 16.22 5.83
C SER A 84 -17.61 16.37 4.76
N GLY A 85 -17.31 17.61 4.34
CA GLY A 85 -16.21 17.88 3.40
C GLY A 85 -14.86 17.38 3.92
N TRP A 86 -14.55 17.65 5.20
CA TRP A 86 -13.33 17.14 5.82
C TRP A 86 -13.34 15.62 6.04
N ASP A 87 -14.50 15.02 6.33
CA ASP A 87 -14.65 13.57 6.43
C ASP A 87 -14.29 12.87 5.10
N TRP A 88 -14.72 13.44 3.97
CA TRP A 88 -14.33 12.99 2.63
C TRP A 88 -12.87 13.29 2.30
N ALA A 89 -12.34 14.44 2.70
CA ALA A 89 -10.92 14.75 2.52
C ALA A 89 -10.02 13.75 3.27
N LEU A 90 -10.39 13.37 4.50
CA LEU A 90 -9.72 12.32 5.29
C LEU A 90 -9.88 10.93 4.64
N PHE A 91 -11.00 10.68 3.96
CA PHE A 91 -11.17 9.47 3.17
C PHE A 91 -10.19 9.41 2.00
N VAL A 92 -10.20 10.44 1.16
CA VAL A 92 -9.32 10.58 -0.01
C VAL A 92 -7.84 10.52 0.41
N GLY A 93 -7.47 11.26 1.45
CA GLY A 93 -6.10 11.29 1.98
C GLY A 93 -5.60 9.96 2.55
N GLY A 94 -6.48 8.99 2.80
CA GLY A 94 -6.09 7.62 3.13
C GLY A 94 -6.23 6.64 1.97
N PHE A 95 -7.24 6.81 1.10
CA PHE A 95 -7.52 5.91 -0.01
C PHE A 95 -6.54 6.08 -1.18
N VAL A 96 -6.27 7.31 -1.58
CA VAL A 96 -5.44 7.61 -2.75
C VAL A 96 -3.99 7.13 -2.57
N PRO A 97 -3.30 7.41 -1.44
CA PRO A 97 -1.96 6.88 -1.23
C PRO A 97 -1.93 5.34 -1.20
N ALA A 98 -2.91 4.71 -0.54
CA ALA A 98 -3.02 3.25 -0.47
C ALA A 98 -3.10 2.61 -1.86
N LEU A 99 -3.96 3.16 -2.72
CA LEU A 99 -4.15 2.67 -4.08
C LEU A 99 -2.90 2.90 -4.93
N ILE A 100 -2.37 4.13 -4.95
CA ILE A 100 -1.25 4.50 -5.83
C ILE A 100 0.02 3.75 -5.47
N PHE A 101 0.34 3.57 -4.17
CA PHE A 101 1.52 2.79 -3.80
C PHE A 101 1.41 1.32 -4.21
N GLY A 102 0.22 0.71 -4.13
CA GLY A 102 0.01 -0.65 -4.64
C GLY A 102 0.13 -0.74 -6.17
N VAL A 103 -0.41 0.25 -6.88
CA VAL A 103 -0.24 0.38 -8.35
C VAL A 103 1.23 0.54 -8.73
N ALA A 104 1.98 1.37 -8.00
CA ALA A 104 3.41 1.56 -8.23
C ALA A 104 4.18 0.25 -8.04
N LEU A 105 3.91 -0.52 -6.99
CA LEU A 105 4.54 -1.82 -6.76
C LEU A 105 4.21 -2.82 -7.88
N GLY A 106 2.97 -2.87 -8.35
CA GLY A 106 2.58 -3.71 -9.49
C GLY A 106 3.31 -3.34 -10.78
N ASN A 107 3.51 -2.04 -11.05
CA ASN A 107 4.31 -1.57 -12.18
C ASN A 107 5.79 -1.92 -12.03
N VAL A 108 6.35 -1.85 -10.82
CA VAL A 108 7.74 -2.28 -10.56
C VAL A 108 7.93 -3.77 -10.86
N LEU A 109 6.95 -4.62 -10.52
CA LEU A 109 6.97 -6.05 -10.84
C LEU A 109 6.88 -6.34 -12.34
N GLN A 110 6.12 -5.54 -13.08
CA GLN A 110 5.99 -5.63 -14.53
C GLN A 110 7.16 -5.03 -15.30
N GLY A 111 7.83 -4.05 -14.70
CA GLY A 111 8.77 -3.17 -15.36
C GLY A 111 8.11 -1.89 -15.86
N VAL A 112 8.91 -0.81 -15.90
CA VAL A 112 8.45 0.52 -16.28
C VAL A 112 9.31 1.08 -17.42
N PRO A 113 8.73 1.87 -18.34
CA PRO A 113 9.43 2.34 -19.53
C PRO A 113 10.33 3.54 -19.20
N PHE A 114 11.56 3.25 -18.79
CA PHE A 114 12.60 4.25 -18.60
C PHE A 114 13.91 3.81 -19.27
N GLY A 115 14.70 4.79 -19.70
CA GLY A 115 16.05 4.61 -20.19
C GLY A 115 17.07 5.26 -19.26
N ILE A 116 18.31 4.78 -19.30
CA ILE A 116 19.46 5.43 -18.66
C ILE A 116 20.51 5.67 -19.75
N ASP A 117 20.93 6.92 -19.92
CA ASP A 117 21.99 7.26 -20.88
C ASP A 117 23.40 7.04 -20.30
N ARG A 118 24.44 7.26 -21.11
CA ARG A 118 25.85 7.08 -20.71
C ARG A 118 26.30 7.99 -19.57
N THR A 119 25.55 9.06 -19.29
CA THR A 119 25.80 9.99 -18.17
C THR A 119 25.04 9.61 -16.90
N LEU A 120 24.38 8.44 -16.89
CA LEU A 120 23.50 7.96 -15.82
C LEU A 120 22.27 8.84 -15.61
N ARG A 121 21.89 9.63 -16.61
CA ARG A 121 20.64 10.39 -16.58
C ARG A 121 19.50 9.48 -17.01
N ALA A 122 18.44 9.47 -16.20
CA ALA A 122 17.23 8.72 -16.50
C ALA A 122 16.26 9.55 -17.36
N THR A 123 15.61 8.89 -18.31
CA THR A 123 14.48 9.41 -19.08
C THR A 123 13.30 8.46 -18.91
N TYR A 124 12.08 9.00 -18.84
CA TYR A 124 10.86 8.21 -18.69
C TYR A 124 9.93 8.51 -19.85
N ASP A 125 9.54 7.46 -20.57
CA ASP A 125 8.75 7.58 -21.80
C ASP A 125 7.27 7.20 -21.58
N GLY A 126 6.90 6.84 -20.34
CA GLY A 126 5.54 6.49 -19.97
C GLY A 126 4.67 7.70 -19.58
N GLY A 127 3.38 7.46 -19.39
CA GLY A 127 2.43 8.43 -18.86
C GLY A 127 1.63 7.87 -17.69
N LEU A 128 0.89 8.74 -16.98
CA LEU A 128 0.09 8.35 -15.80
C LEU A 128 -0.89 7.21 -16.11
N PHE A 129 -1.61 7.28 -17.24
CA PHE A 129 -2.57 6.25 -17.62
C PHE A 129 -1.91 4.91 -17.96
N GLY A 130 -0.64 4.92 -18.41
CA GLY A 130 0.13 3.69 -18.63
C GLY A 130 0.40 2.92 -17.33
N LEU A 131 0.43 3.63 -16.19
CA LEU A 131 0.58 3.00 -14.87
C LEU A 131 -0.69 2.28 -14.41
N LEU A 132 -1.86 2.64 -14.95
CA LEU A 132 -3.16 2.09 -14.56
C LEU A 132 -3.51 0.83 -15.35
N ASN A 133 -2.55 -0.07 -15.51
CA ASN A 133 -2.75 -1.34 -16.19
C ASN A 133 -3.46 -2.36 -15.26
N PRO A 134 -4.07 -3.43 -15.80
CA PRO A 134 -4.91 -4.35 -15.03
C PRO A 134 -4.22 -5.01 -13.83
N PHE A 135 -2.96 -5.45 -13.99
CA PHE A 135 -2.22 -6.08 -12.90
C PHE A 135 -1.81 -5.06 -11.83
N ALA A 136 -1.36 -3.87 -12.25
CA ALA A 136 -1.04 -2.81 -11.30
C ALA A 136 -2.28 -2.38 -10.50
N LEU A 137 -3.45 -2.28 -11.14
CA LEU A 137 -4.72 -2.02 -10.45
C LEU A 137 -5.08 -3.13 -9.47
N LEU A 138 -4.86 -4.40 -9.83
CA LEU A 138 -5.04 -5.53 -8.91
C LEU A 138 -4.16 -5.39 -7.66
N CYS A 139 -2.87 -5.06 -7.82
CA CYS A 139 -1.98 -4.78 -6.70
C CYS A 139 -2.43 -3.56 -5.86
N GLY A 140 -2.93 -2.52 -6.53
CA GLY A 140 -3.54 -1.35 -5.88
C GLY A 140 -4.74 -1.71 -5.01
N LEU A 141 -5.66 -2.53 -5.53
CA LEU A 141 -6.84 -2.99 -4.80
C LEU A 141 -6.48 -3.92 -3.64
N ALA A 142 -5.47 -4.79 -3.82
CA ALA A 142 -4.92 -5.59 -2.74
C ALA A 142 -4.40 -4.69 -1.59
N SER A 143 -3.58 -3.68 -1.90
CA SER A 143 -3.06 -2.70 -0.93
C SER A 143 -4.18 -1.98 -0.18
N VAL A 144 -5.21 -1.50 -0.89
CA VAL A 144 -6.38 -0.86 -0.26
C VAL A 144 -7.10 -1.83 0.68
N ALA A 145 -7.34 -3.06 0.24
CA ALA A 145 -8.00 -4.08 1.05
C ALA A 145 -7.21 -4.39 2.33
N MET A 146 -5.89 -4.57 2.22
CA MET A 146 -5.00 -4.82 3.37
C MET A 146 -5.10 -3.69 4.41
N LEU A 147 -5.02 -2.44 3.95
CA LEU A 147 -5.12 -1.28 4.85
C LEU A 147 -6.52 -1.10 5.45
N VAL A 148 -7.57 -1.53 4.75
CA VAL A 148 -8.93 -1.57 5.30
C VAL A 148 -9.05 -2.64 6.40
N VAL A 149 -8.48 -3.84 6.20
CA VAL A 149 -8.44 -4.90 7.22
C VAL A 149 -7.70 -4.41 8.46
N HIS A 150 -6.52 -3.80 8.28
CA HIS A 150 -5.73 -3.28 9.39
C HIS A 150 -6.47 -2.16 10.15
N GLY A 151 -7.08 -1.22 9.42
CA GLY A 151 -7.89 -0.16 10.02
C GLY A 151 -9.13 -0.66 10.77
N ALA A 152 -9.82 -1.69 10.24
CA ALA A 152 -10.94 -2.33 10.92
C ALA A 152 -10.48 -3.05 12.19
N SER A 153 -9.36 -3.76 12.11
CA SER A 153 -8.76 -4.51 13.23
C SER A 153 -8.34 -3.57 14.36
N TRP A 154 -7.74 -2.43 14.01
CA TRP A 154 -7.43 -1.37 14.98
C TRP A 154 -8.69 -0.87 15.71
N LEU A 155 -9.77 -0.58 14.97
CA LEU A 155 -11.02 -0.11 15.56
C LEU A 155 -11.61 -1.13 16.52
N VAL A 156 -11.66 -2.40 16.14
CA VAL A 156 -12.15 -3.50 17.00
C VAL A 156 -11.40 -3.58 18.32
N VAL A 157 -10.10 -3.28 18.33
CA VAL A 157 -9.28 -3.31 19.56
C VAL A 157 -9.40 -2.03 20.38
N LYS A 158 -9.64 -0.88 19.75
CA LYS A 158 -9.56 0.43 20.41
C LYS A 158 -10.89 1.02 20.85
N ILE A 159 -12.03 0.58 20.31
CA ILE A 159 -13.33 1.15 20.63
C ILE A 159 -14.20 0.15 21.40
N GLU A 160 -15.10 0.68 22.21
CA GLU A 160 -16.06 -0.12 22.97
C GLU A 160 -17.07 -0.84 22.08
N HIS A 161 -17.68 -1.90 22.62
CA HIS A 161 -18.73 -2.64 21.94
C HIS A 161 -19.90 -1.74 21.53
N GLY A 162 -20.23 -1.76 20.24
CA GLY A 162 -21.34 -0.97 19.72
C GLY A 162 -21.42 -0.96 18.19
N PRO A 163 -22.36 -0.17 17.63
CA PRO A 163 -22.70 -0.21 16.21
C PRO A 163 -21.54 0.11 15.27
N VAL A 164 -20.61 0.97 15.69
CA VAL A 164 -19.41 1.31 14.89
C VAL A 164 -18.47 0.12 14.79
N MET A 165 -18.24 -0.58 15.90
CA MET A 165 -17.40 -1.77 15.92
C MET A 165 -17.99 -2.89 15.06
N ASP A 166 -19.30 -3.10 15.13
CA ASP A 166 -19.98 -4.13 14.34
C ASP A 166 -19.82 -3.87 12.83
N ARG A 167 -19.96 -2.61 12.42
CA ARG A 167 -19.74 -2.22 11.02
C ARG A 167 -18.27 -2.33 10.62
N ALA A 168 -17.35 -1.90 11.48
CA ALA A 168 -15.90 -2.02 11.23
C ALA A 168 -15.51 -3.50 11.05
N ALA A 169 -15.96 -4.38 11.94
CA ALA A 169 -15.73 -5.82 11.85
C ALA A 169 -16.30 -6.40 10.55
N LYS A 170 -17.52 -6.02 10.15
CA LYS A 170 -18.15 -6.49 8.91
C LYS A 170 -17.36 -6.05 7.66
N PHE A 171 -17.00 -4.77 7.57
CA PHE A 171 -16.20 -4.28 6.43
C PHE A 171 -14.81 -4.90 6.42
N GLY A 172 -14.18 -5.06 7.58
CA GLY A 172 -12.89 -5.72 7.71
C GLY A 172 -12.92 -7.19 7.26
N GLN A 173 -13.99 -7.94 7.59
CA GLN A 173 -14.15 -9.33 7.15
C GLN A 173 -14.26 -9.42 5.62
N ILE A 174 -15.06 -8.56 5.01
CA ILE A 174 -15.18 -8.50 3.54
C ILE A 174 -13.83 -8.15 2.91
N ALA A 175 -13.13 -7.16 3.48
CA ALA A 175 -11.81 -6.77 3.01
C ALA A 175 -10.78 -7.89 3.17
N ALA A 176 -10.83 -8.69 4.25
CA ALA A 176 -9.90 -9.80 4.47
C ALA A 176 -10.09 -10.91 3.42
N LEU A 177 -11.35 -11.20 3.05
CA LEU A 177 -11.64 -12.09 1.93
C LEU A 177 -11.15 -11.49 0.60
N ALA A 178 -11.32 -10.19 0.40
CA ALA A 178 -10.83 -9.50 -0.79
C ALA A 178 -9.28 -9.54 -0.87
N VAL A 179 -8.56 -9.41 0.24
CA VAL A 179 -7.09 -9.58 0.27
C VAL A 179 -6.73 -10.99 -0.20
N ILE A 180 -7.33 -12.04 0.36
CA ILE A 180 -7.06 -13.43 -0.04
C ILE A 180 -7.28 -13.61 -1.55
N VAL A 181 -8.41 -13.10 -2.07
CA VAL A 181 -8.74 -13.22 -3.49
C VAL A 181 -7.75 -12.43 -4.36
N PHE A 182 -7.51 -11.15 -4.07
CA PHE A 182 -6.62 -10.33 -4.88
C PHE A 182 -5.17 -10.81 -4.81
N TYR A 183 -4.71 -11.27 -3.66
CA TYR A 183 -3.37 -11.81 -3.48
C TYR A 183 -3.20 -13.14 -4.24
N ALA A 184 -4.21 -14.03 -4.20
CA ALA A 184 -4.23 -15.24 -5.02
C ALA A 184 -4.22 -14.93 -6.51
N LEU A 185 -5.07 -14.00 -6.97
CA LEU A 185 -5.12 -13.59 -8.37
C LEU A 185 -3.79 -12.95 -8.81
N ALA A 186 -3.16 -12.13 -7.97
CA ALA A 186 -1.86 -11.53 -8.28
C ALA A 186 -0.75 -12.59 -8.35
N GLY A 187 -0.77 -13.58 -7.45
CA GLY A 187 0.16 -14.71 -7.47
C GLY A 187 -0.01 -15.59 -8.71
N VAL A 188 -1.25 -15.91 -9.09
CA VAL A 188 -1.57 -16.64 -10.32
C VAL A 188 -1.12 -15.83 -11.54
N TRP A 189 -1.39 -14.53 -11.58
CA TRP A 189 -0.93 -13.67 -12.67
C TRP A 189 0.60 -13.63 -12.73
N LEU A 190 1.28 -13.58 -11.60
CA LEU A 190 2.75 -13.60 -11.55
C LEU A 190 3.32 -14.94 -12.03
N ALA A 191 2.65 -16.05 -11.73
CA ALA A 191 3.06 -17.38 -12.15
C ALA A 191 2.85 -17.65 -13.65
N PHE A 192 1.73 -17.18 -14.21
CA PHE A 192 1.32 -17.54 -15.58
C PHE A 192 1.35 -16.37 -16.57
N GLY A 193 1.48 -15.13 -16.10
CA GLY A 193 1.42 -13.91 -16.92
C GLY A 193 2.72 -13.55 -17.64
N ALA A 194 3.67 -14.49 -17.73
CA ALA A 194 4.95 -14.32 -18.44
C ALA A 194 5.76 -13.08 -18.03
N MET A 195 5.72 -12.70 -16.75
CA MET A 195 6.50 -11.58 -16.21
C MET A 195 7.81 -12.09 -15.59
N GLY A 196 8.84 -11.23 -15.61
CA GLY A 196 10.09 -11.50 -14.91
C GLY A 196 11.31 -10.86 -15.56
N TYR A 197 12.26 -10.49 -14.70
CA TYR A 197 13.56 -9.97 -15.10
C TYR A 197 14.65 -10.79 -14.42
N LYS A 198 15.70 -11.10 -15.17
CA LYS A 198 16.83 -11.88 -14.68
C LYS A 198 18.13 -11.23 -15.11
N VAL A 199 19.02 -11.04 -14.15
CA VAL A 199 20.39 -10.60 -14.45
C VAL A 199 21.15 -11.76 -15.06
N VAL A 200 21.82 -11.50 -16.18
CA VAL A 200 22.71 -12.44 -16.86
C VAL A 200 24.15 -12.10 -16.50
N GLY A 201 24.97 -13.13 -16.26
CA GLY A 201 26.38 -12.99 -15.89
C GLY A 201 26.62 -12.93 -14.38
N GLU A 202 27.89 -12.80 -14.03
CA GLU A 202 28.33 -12.70 -12.63
C GLU A 202 28.14 -11.27 -12.10
N LEU A 203 27.60 -11.17 -10.88
CA LEU A 203 27.49 -9.92 -10.15
C LEU A 203 28.62 -9.84 -9.13
N ASP A 204 29.47 -8.83 -9.24
CA ASP A 204 30.44 -8.48 -8.19
C ASP A 204 29.76 -7.61 -7.12
N PRO A 205 29.53 -8.12 -5.89
CA PRO A 205 28.92 -7.33 -4.82
C PRO A 205 29.80 -6.17 -4.32
N ASN A 206 31.11 -6.23 -4.57
CA ASN A 206 32.08 -5.19 -4.19
C ASN A 206 32.36 -4.21 -5.34
N GLY A 207 31.70 -4.40 -6.49
CA GLY A 207 31.85 -3.57 -7.67
C GLY A 207 31.25 -2.17 -7.51
N VAL A 208 31.61 -1.28 -8.43
CA VAL A 208 31.04 0.08 -8.48
C VAL A 208 29.55 0.02 -8.79
N ALA A 209 28.74 0.80 -8.07
CA ALA A 209 27.31 0.93 -8.29
C ALA A 209 27.00 1.60 -9.64
N ASN A 210 26.93 0.81 -10.71
CA ASN A 210 26.59 1.28 -12.06
C ASN A 210 25.60 0.32 -12.74
N PRO A 211 24.35 0.75 -13.01
CA PRO A 211 23.33 -0.10 -13.63
C PRO A 211 23.67 -0.48 -15.09
N LEU A 212 24.45 0.33 -15.81
CA LEU A 212 24.84 0.06 -17.20
C LEU A 212 25.87 -1.08 -17.34
N ARG A 213 26.43 -1.56 -16.23
CA ARG A 213 27.35 -2.72 -16.20
C ARG A 213 26.64 -4.06 -16.02
N LYS A 214 25.31 -4.06 -15.99
CA LYS A 214 24.49 -5.26 -15.82
C LYS A 214 23.76 -5.55 -17.12
N GLU A 215 23.74 -6.82 -17.48
CA GLU A 215 22.85 -7.32 -18.53
C GLU A 215 21.62 -7.93 -17.85
N VAL A 216 20.44 -7.54 -18.31
CA VAL A 216 19.17 -8.04 -17.77
C VAL A 216 18.31 -8.48 -18.94
N VAL A 217 17.81 -9.70 -18.87
CA VAL A 217 16.88 -10.26 -19.84
C VAL A 217 15.49 -10.37 -19.25
N VAL A 218 14.48 -10.24 -20.12
CA VAL A 218 13.10 -10.56 -19.77
C VAL A 218 12.95 -12.08 -19.85
N GLU A 219 12.58 -12.71 -18.73
CA GLU A 219 12.42 -14.15 -18.64
C GLU A 219 11.10 -14.45 -17.91
N ALA A 220 10.18 -15.12 -18.62
CA ALA A 220 8.87 -15.48 -18.09
C ALA A 220 9.01 -16.38 -16.85
N GLY A 221 8.38 -15.98 -15.74
CA GLY A 221 8.40 -16.74 -14.49
C GLY A 221 9.68 -16.52 -13.66
N ALA A 222 10.60 -15.65 -14.06
CA ALA A 222 11.84 -15.41 -13.33
C ALA A 222 11.61 -14.96 -11.87
N TRP A 223 10.48 -14.31 -11.58
CA TRP A 223 10.10 -13.94 -10.21
C TRP A 223 9.86 -15.14 -9.29
N LEU A 224 9.54 -16.31 -9.84
CA LEU A 224 9.31 -17.53 -9.05
C LEU A 224 10.59 -18.32 -8.76
N THR A 225 11.67 -18.08 -9.51
CA THR A 225 12.94 -18.82 -9.38
C THR A 225 13.52 -18.75 -7.97
N ASN A 226 13.35 -17.62 -7.28
CA ASN A 226 13.83 -17.43 -5.92
C ASN A 226 13.17 -18.38 -4.91
N TYR A 227 11.91 -18.80 -5.12
CA TYR A 227 11.26 -19.76 -4.22
C TYR A 227 11.85 -21.17 -4.35
N GLY A 228 12.41 -21.52 -5.51
CA GLY A 228 13.17 -22.76 -5.68
C GLY A 228 14.56 -22.68 -5.05
N LYS A 229 15.26 -21.54 -5.22
CA LYS A 229 16.62 -21.33 -4.72
C LYS A 229 16.66 -21.12 -3.20
N TYR A 230 15.67 -20.42 -2.65
CA TYR A 230 15.54 -20.08 -1.24
C TYR A 230 14.15 -20.51 -0.73
N PRO A 231 13.94 -21.80 -0.42
CA PRO A 231 12.61 -22.34 -0.11
C PRO A 231 11.90 -21.63 1.05
N TRP A 232 12.65 -21.08 2.02
CA TRP A 232 12.08 -20.32 3.14
C TRP A 232 11.29 -19.08 2.71
N MET A 233 11.53 -18.54 1.51
CA MET A 233 10.79 -17.39 0.99
C MET A 233 9.30 -17.69 0.80
N ILE A 234 8.90 -18.96 0.71
CA ILE A 234 7.48 -19.36 0.65
C ILE A 234 6.68 -18.95 1.90
N LEU A 235 7.37 -18.70 3.02
CA LEU A 235 6.73 -18.21 4.24
C LEU A 235 6.06 -16.85 4.01
N ALA A 236 6.60 -15.98 3.17
CA ALA A 236 6.02 -14.66 2.92
C ALA A 236 4.60 -14.72 2.31
N PRO A 237 4.36 -15.40 1.17
CA PRO A 237 3.00 -15.54 0.64
C PRO A 237 2.09 -16.36 1.57
N LEU A 238 2.63 -17.37 2.27
CA LEU A 238 1.85 -18.12 3.26
C LEU A 238 1.36 -17.23 4.41
N LEU A 239 2.21 -16.33 4.91
CA LEU A 239 1.83 -15.35 5.93
C LEU A 239 0.80 -14.35 5.40
N GLY A 240 0.88 -13.94 4.14
CA GLY A 240 -0.16 -13.13 3.49
C GLY A 240 -1.55 -13.77 3.57
N PHE A 241 -1.65 -15.06 3.23
CA PHE A 241 -2.92 -15.82 3.31
C PHE A 241 -3.33 -16.14 4.75
N ALA A 242 -2.41 -16.69 5.55
CA ALA A 242 -2.69 -17.12 6.92
C ALA A 242 -3.01 -15.93 7.83
N GLY A 243 -2.27 -14.83 7.69
CA GLY A 243 -2.52 -13.57 8.37
C GLY A 243 -3.90 -13.00 8.02
N SER A 244 -4.26 -12.99 6.73
CA SER A 244 -5.58 -12.53 6.29
C SER A 244 -6.72 -13.40 6.83
N ALA A 245 -6.55 -14.72 6.86
CA ALA A 245 -7.50 -15.65 7.45
C ALA A 245 -7.62 -15.46 8.97
N LEU A 246 -6.49 -15.27 9.66
CA LEU A 246 -6.47 -14.97 11.10
C LEU A 246 -7.15 -13.63 11.39
N ALA A 247 -6.92 -12.62 10.56
CA ALA A 247 -7.58 -11.33 10.66
C ALA A 247 -9.10 -11.48 10.50
N PHE A 248 -9.56 -12.26 9.52
CA PHE A 248 -10.98 -12.56 9.31
C PHE A 248 -11.63 -13.20 10.55
N VAL A 249 -11.00 -14.23 11.11
CA VAL A 249 -11.50 -14.90 12.34
C VAL A 249 -11.49 -13.94 13.52
N GLY A 250 -10.39 -13.19 13.70
CA GLY A 250 -10.23 -12.20 14.75
C GLY A 250 -11.29 -11.11 14.68
N LEU A 251 -11.60 -10.59 13.49
CA LEU A 251 -12.64 -9.59 13.25
C LEU A 251 -14.04 -10.14 13.51
N ARG A 252 -14.30 -11.41 13.16
CA ARG A 252 -15.58 -12.08 13.45
C ARG A 252 -15.80 -12.26 14.96
N GLY A 253 -14.74 -12.62 15.68
CA GLY A 253 -14.73 -12.72 17.15
C GLY A 253 -14.55 -11.38 17.87
N LYS A 254 -14.35 -10.27 17.13
CA LYS A 254 -14.03 -8.94 17.66
C LYS A 254 -12.91 -8.96 18.70
N SER A 255 -11.82 -9.64 18.38
CA SER A 255 -10.70 -9.92 19.28
C SER A 255 -9.39 -9.30 18.80
N ALA A 256 -8.41 -9.19 19.70
CA ALA A 256 -7.07 -8.69 19.39
C ALA A 256 -6.32 -9.53 18.33
N LEU A 257 -6.74 -10.78 18.11
CA LEU A 257 -6.23 -11.61 17.01
C LEU A 257 -6.41 -10.95 15.65
N ALA A 258 -7.42 -10.08 15.48
CA ALA A 258 -7.62 -9.30 14.27
C ALA A 258 -6.38 -8.44 13.94
N LEU A 259 -5.82 -7.77 14.95
CA LEU A 259 -4.68 -6.88 14.77
C LEU A 259 -3.41 -7.67 14.49
N VAL A 260 -3.21 -8.81 15.15
CA VAL A 260 -2.08 -9.71 14.89
C VAL A 260 -2.14 -10.26 13.46
N GLY A 261 -3.29 -10.82 13.06
CA GLY A 261 -3.46 -11.36 11.72
C GLY A 261 -3.26 -10.30 10.64
N SER A 262 -3.83 -9.11 10.82
CA SER A 262 -3.70 -8.00 9.85
C SER A 262 -2.32 -7.33 9.82
N ALA A 263 -1.45 -7.59 10.80
CA ALA A 263 -0.06 -7.15 10.78
C ALA A 263 0.87 -8.18 10.13
N LEU A 264 0.49 -9.46 10.15
CA LEU A 264 1.20 -10.55 9.46
C LEU A 264 0.86 -10.62 7.97
N ALA A 265 -0.37 -10.23 7.60
CA ALA A 265 -0.85 -10.17 6.23
C ALA A 265 -0.23 -9.02 5.44
#